data_AF-A0A845X3Q8-F1
#
_entry.id   AF-A0A845X3Q8-F1
#
_cell.length_a   1.000
_cell.length_b   1.000
_cell.length_c   1.000
_cell.angle_alpha   90.00
_cell.angle_beta   90.00
_cell.angle_gamma   90.00
#
_symmetry.space_group_name_H-M   'P 1'
#
loop_
_entity.id
_entity.type
_entity.pdbx_description
1 polymer ?
#
loop_
_entity_poly.entity_id
_entity_poly.type
_entity_poly.pdbx_seq_one_letter_code
_entity_poly.pdbx_strand_id
1 'polypeptide(L)'
;MKRKTWRDRAATNIWHTITRFYQAQTLPIGATLTPLQLKQLKQALTQNYPFGQRQYYPYKVWLQERKDAIARLTGAPLPQQSRQSNPLPPPGQLTLF
;
A
#
# COMPACT_ATOMS: atom_id res chain seq x y z
N MET A 1 8.78 3.37 22.84
CA MET A 1 7.61 3.39 21.93
C MET A 1 8.11 3.53 20.50
N LYS A 2 7.85 2.56 19.60
CA LYS A 2 8.23 2.69 18.18
C LYS A 2 7.37 3.79 17.52
N ARG A 3 7.99 4.77 16.88
CA ARG A 3 7.26 5.82 16.13
C ARG A 3 6.50 5.16 14.98
N LYS A 4 5.18 5.36 14.90
CA LYS A 4 4.39 4.89 13.75
C LYS A 4 4.84 5.64 12.51
N THR A 5 5.35 4.92 11.52
CA THR A 5 5.74 5.50 10.24
C THR A 5 4.51 5.82 9.39
N TRP A 6 4.69 6.62 8.32
CA TRP A 6 3.65 6.83 7.31
C TRP A 6 3.11 5.51 6.76
N ARG A 7 3.99 4.51 6.59
CA ARG A 7 3.64 3.17 6.16
C ARG A 7 2.74 2.45 7.16
N ASP A 8 3.07 2.47 8.45
CA ASP A 8 2.24 1.83 9.49
C ASP A 8 0.83 2.41 9.52
N ARG A 9 0.72 3.74 9.41
CA ARG A 9 -0.59 4.42 9.38
C ARG A 9 -1.38 4.07 8.12
N ALA A 10 -0.71 4.01 6.96
CA ALA A 10 -1.34 3.63 5.71
C ALA A 10 -1.87 2.20 5.78
N ALA A 11 -1.02 1.25 6.17
CA ALA A 11 -1.38 -0.15 6.31
C ALA A 11 -2.55 -0.36 7.30
N THR A 12 -2.51 0.32 8.45
CA THR A 12 -3.60 0.25 9.45
C THR A 12 -4.93 0.74 8.87
N ASN A 13 -4.93 1.88 8.19
CA ASN A 13 -6.16 2.44 7.63
C ASN A 13 -6.69 1.59 6.46
N ILE A 14 -5.80 1.09 5.60
CA ILE A 14 -6.15 0.15 4.53
C ILE A 14 -6.79 -1.11 5.12
N TRP A 15 -6.17 -1.70 6.14
CA TRP A 15 -6.71 -2.87 6.84
C TRP A 15 -8.11 -2.59 7.40
N HIS A 16 -8.29 -1.50 8.17
CA HIS A 16 -9.60 -1.13 8.71
C HIS A 16 -10.65 -0.94 7.62
N THR A 17 -10.28 -0.32 6.49
CA THR A 17 -11.20 -0.09 5.37
C THR A 17 -11.60 -1.41 4.73
N ILE A 18 -10.65 -2.33 4.51
CA ILE A 18 -10.91 -3.67 3.98
C ILE A 18 -11.81 -4.44 4.95
N THR A 19 -11.46 -4.51 6.24
CA THR A 19 -12.24 -5.23 7.24
C THR A 19 -13.68 -4.73 7.30
N ARG A 20 -13.89 -3.40 7.35
CA ARG A 20 -15.23 -2.80 7.33
C ARG A 20 -15.99 -3.10 6.05
N PHE A 21 -15.31 -3.10 4.90
CA PHE A 21 -15.93 -3.43 3.63
C PHE A 21 -16.43 -4.89 3.60
N TYR A 22 -15.60 -5.84 4.04
CA TYR A 22 -15.99 -7.25 4.14
C TYR A 22 -17.15 -7.45 5.11
N GLN A 23 -17.12 -6.80 6.28
CA GLN A 23 -18.21 -6.82 7.25
C GLN A 23 -19.51 -6.25 6.66
N ALA A 24 -19.46 -5.12 5.95
CA ALA A 24 -20.63 -4.50 5.33
C ALA A 24 -21.23 -5.36 4.20
N GLN A 25 -20.41 -6.16 3.53
CA GLN A 25 -20.84 -7.11 2.50
C GLN A 25 -21.19 -8.50 3.09
N THR A 26 -21.11 -8.68 4.41
CA THR A 26 -21.29 -9.97 5.11
C THR A 26 -20.43 -11.11 4.55
N LEU A 27 -19.23 -10.78 4.04
CA LEU A 27 -18.29 -11.73 3.45
C LEU A 27 -17.21 -12.13 4.46
N PRO A 28 -16.73 -13.38 4.42
CA PRO A 28 -15.55 -13.77 5.19
C PRO A 28 -14.30 -13.04 4.67
N ILE A 29 -13.40 -12.66 5.59
CA ILE A 29 -12.15 -11.97 5.23
C ILE A 29 -11.34 -12.87 4.29
N GLY A 30 -10.98 -12.34 3.12
CA GLY A 30 -10.24 -13.09 2.10
C GLY A 30 -11.13 -13.81 1.07
N ALA A 31 -12.47 -13.67 1.15
CA ALA A 31 -13.34 -14.11 0.07
C ALA A 31 -12.98 -13.39 -1.24
N THR A 32 -13.12 -14.12 -2.35
CA THR A 32 -12.92 -13.60 -3.69
C THR A 32 -13.92 -12.49 -3.97
N LEU A 33 -13.41 -11.30 -4.31
CA LEU A 33 -14.26 -10.16 -4.64
C LEU A 33 -14.64 -10.19 -6.11
N THR A 34 -15.92 -9.91 -6.39
CA THR A 34 -16.36 -9.64 -7.77
C THR A 34 -15.71 -8.36 -8.31
N PRO A 35 -15.61 -8.19 -9.63
CA PRO A 35 -15.06 -6.96 -10.23
C PRO A 35 -15.75 -5.68 -9.76
N LEU A 36 -17.08 -5.75 -9.52
CA LEU A 36 -17.85 -4.63 -9.00
C LEU A 36 -17.47 -4.29 -7.55
N GLN A 37 -17.39 -5.30 -6.68
CA GLN A 37 -16.96 -5.11 -5.28
C GLN A 37 -15.51 -4.61 -5.20
N LEU A 38 -14.63 -5.10 -6.07
CA LEU A 38 -13.25 -4.63 -6.15
C LEU A 38 -13.19 -3.14 -6.54
N LYS A 39 -14.06 -2.69 -7.46
CA LYS A 39 -14.18 -1.27 -7.82
C LYS A 39 -14.66 -0.43 -6.62
N GLN A 40 -15.67 -0.92 -5.90
CA GLN A 40 -16.19 -0.25 -4.69
C GLN A 40 -15.14 -0.19 -3.58
N LEU A 41 -14.39 -1.26 -3.33
CA LEU A 41 -13.29 -1.28 -2.37
C LEU A 41 -12.20 -0.28 -2.74
N LYS A 42 -11.80 -0.23 -4.02
CA LYS A 42 -10.83 0.76 -4.53
C LYS A 42 -11.30 2.20 -4.30
N GLN A 43 -12.59 2.47 -4.46
CA GLN A 43 -13.19 3.78 -4.17
C GLN A 43 -13.18 4.07 -2.67
N ALA A 44 -13.60 3.12 -1.83
CA ALA A 44 -13.59 3.25 -0.37
C ALA A 44 -12.19 3.55 0.17
N LEU A 45 -11.15 2.88 -0.34
CA LEU A 45 -9.76 3.18 0.00
C LEU A 45 -9.37 4.60 -0.42
N THR A 46 -9.76 5.03 -1.61
CA THR A 46 -9.42 6.39 -2.08
C THR A 46 -10.06 7.48 -1.21
N GLN A 47 -11.29 7.26 -0.73
CA GLN A 47 -12.01 8.18 0.15
C GLN A 47 -11.42 8.22 1.57
N ASN A 48 -10.91 7.10 2.08
CA ASN A 48 -10.38 6.99 3.45
C ASN A 48 -8.90 7.38 3.61
N TYR A 49 -8.35 8.19 2.71
CA TYR A 49 -6.94 8.60 2.76
C TYR A 49 -6.61 9.34 4.09
N PRO A 50 -5.63 8.86 4.89
CA PRO A 50 -5.45 9.30 6.28
C PRO A 50 -4.46 10.48 6.48
N PHE A 51 -3.86 11.03 5.43
CA PHE A 51 -2.75 11.98 5.56
C PHE A 51 -3.07 13.40 5.08
N GLY A 52 -4.35 13.73 4.92
CA GLY A 52 -4.79 15.06 4.49
C GLY A 52 -4.63 15.27 2.98
N GLN A 53 -3.76 16.19 2.57
CA GLN A 53 -3.54 16.47 1.14
C GLN A 53 -2.86 15.28 0.44
N ARG A 54 -3.32 14.97 -0.78
CA ARG A 54 -2.78 13.88 -1.62
C ARG A 54 -1.52 14.33 -2.36
N GLN A 55 -0.49 14.73 -1.61
CA GLN A 55 0.74 15.27 -2.15
C GLN A 55 1.97 14.64 -1.48
N TYR A 56 3.11 14.76 -2.16
CA TYR A 56 4.44 14.40 -1.64
C TYR A 56 4.60 12.91 -1.25
N TYR A 57 5.47 12.65 -0.27
CA TYR A 57 5.89 11.32 0.16
C TYR A 57 4.77 10.46 0.80
N PRO A 58 3.90 10.99 1.67
CA PRO A 58 2.83 10.19 2.29
C PRO A 58 1.84 9.61 1.26
N TYR A 59 1.56 10.37 0.20
CA TYR A 59 0.68 9.90 -0.87
C TYR A 59 1.31 8.77 -1.68
N LYS A 60 2.62 8.84 -1.97
CA LYS A 60 3.35 7.74 -2.64
C LYS A 60 3.31 6.47 -1.79
N VAL A 61 3.57 6.59 -0.49
CA VAL A 61 3.48 5.45 0.44
C VAL A 61 2.08 4.86 0.45
N TRP A 62 1.04 5.69 0.53
CA TRP A 62 -0.35 5.23 0.48
C TRP A 62 -0.68 4.45 -0.80
N LEU A 63 -0.29 4.97 -1.96
CA LEU A 63 -0.53 4.30 -3.24
C LEU A 63 0.15 2.94 -3.32
N GLN A 64 1.38 2.84 -2.77
CA GLN A 64 2.12 1.59 -2.72
C GLN A 64 1.40 0.55 -1.83
N GLU A 65 1.08 0.91 -0.58
CA GLU A 65 0.39 0.00 0.34
C GLU A 65 -0.98 -0.42 -0.20
N ARG A 66 -1.71 0.51 -0.85
CA ARG A 66 -2.99 0.21 -1.50
C ARG A 66 -2.82 -0.81 -2.63
N LYS A 67 -1.80 -0.66 -3.47
CA LYS A 67 -1.52 -1.59 -4.58
C LYS A 67 -1.16 -2.97 -4.03
N ASP A 68 -0.32 -3.02 -3.01
CA ASP A 68 0.11 -4.27 -2.36
C ASP A 68 -1.07 -4.99 -1.71
N ALA A 69 -1.96 -4.27 -1.03
CA ALA A 69 -3.16 -4.84 -0.43
C ALA A 69 -4.13 -5.41 -1.48
N ILE A 70 -4.36 -4.69 -2.58
CA ILE A 70 -5.22 -5.16 -3.67
C ILE A 70 -4.60 -6.40 -4.33
N ALA A 71 -3.29 -6.40 -4.59
CA ALA A 71 -2.61 -7.53 -5.20
C ALA A 71 -2.73 -8.80 -4.34
N ARG A 72 -2.59 -8.68 -3.01
CA ARG A 72 -2.82 -9.78 -2.07
C ARG A 72 -4.25 -10.32 -2.12
N LEU A 73 -5.25 -9.44 -2.29
CA LEU A 73 -6.66 -9.85 -2.40
C LEU A 73 -6.98 -10.53 -3.74
N THR A 74 -6.31 -10.13 -4.83
CA THR A 74 -6.57 -10.67 -6.17
C THR A 74 -5.60 -11.78 -6.59
N GLY A 75 -4.65 -12.16 -5.73
CA GLY A 75 -3.58 -13.10 -6.07
C GLY A 75 -2.63 -12.60 -7.17
N ALA A 76 -2.60 -11.28 -7.43
CA ALA A 76 -1.72 -10.71 -8.45
C ALA A 76 -0.28 -10.61 -7.91
N PRO A 77 0.74 -10.74 -8.77
CA PRO A 77 2.12 -10.56 -8.35
C PRO A 77 2.30 -9.17 -7.73
N LEU A 78 2.85 -9.13 -6.52
CA LEU A 78 3.20 -7.89 -5.85
C LEU A 78 4.17 -7.11 -6.75
N PRO A 79 4.03 -5.79 -6.89
CA PRO A 79 5.06 -4.99 -7.54
C PRO A 79 6.37 -5.23 -6.78
N GLN A 80 7.30 -5.90 -7.46
CA GLN A 80 8.64 -6.17 -6.97
C GLN A 80 9.20 -4.82 -6.53
N GLN A 81 9.35 -4.62 -5.22
CA GLN A 81 10.02 -3.43 -4.71
C GLN A 81 11.42 -3.49 -5.30
N SER A 82 11.66 -2.69 -6.33
CA SER A 82 13.00 -2.30 -6.75
C SER A 82 13.60 -1.55 -5.56
N ARG A 83 13.99 -2.28 -4.52
CA ARG A 83 15.20 -1.95 -3.79
C ARG A 83 16.27 -2.05 -4.86
N GLN A 84 16.51 -0.96 -5.59
CA GLN A 84 17.84 -0.69 -6.06
C GLN A 84 18.70 -0.66 -4.80
N SER A 85 19.18 -1.84 -4.39
CA SER A 85 20.56 -1.94 -4.01
C SER A 85 21.35 -1.45 -5.23
N ASN A 86 21.50 -0.14 -5.36
CA ASN A 86 22.77 0.32 -5.91
C ASN A 86 23.78 -0.30 -4.93
N PRO A 87 24.63 -1.24 -5.36
CA PRO A 87 25.76 -1.60 -4.53
C PRO A 87 26.44 -0.27 -4.18
N LEU A 88 26.65 -0.02 -2.89
CA LEU A 88 27.53 1.09 -2.50
C LEU A 88 28.81 0.90 -3.32
N PRO A 89 29.29 1.93 -4.05
CA PRO A 89 30.63 1.85 -4.61
C PRO A 89 31.57 1.57 -3.42
N PRO A 90 32.50 0.61 -3.56
CA PRO A 90 33.46 0.32 -2.50
C PRO A 90 34.18 1.61 -2.11
N PRO A 91 34.44 1.85 -0.81
CA PRO A 91 35.16 3.03 -0.35
C PRO A 91 36.57 3.02 -0.96
N GLY A 92 36.77 3.76 -2.06
CA GLY A 92 38.04 3.78 -2.77
C GLY A 92 38.02 4.27 -4.22
N GLN A 93 36.86 4.40 -4.88
CA GLN A 93 36.79 4.98 -6.22
C GLN A 93 36.36 6.45 -6.19
N LEU A 94 37.35 7.34 -6.06
CA LEU A 94 37.24 8.70 -6.57
C LEU A 94 37.44 8.63 -8.10
N THR A 95 36.38 8.55 -8.87
CA THR A 95 36.44 8.90 -10.30
C THR A 95 36.50 10.42 -10.41
N LEU A 96 37.71 10.96 -10.50
CA LEU A 96 37.96 12.14 -11.33
C LEU A 96 37.70 11.73 -12.78
N PHE A 97 37.23 12.70 -13.58
CA PHE A 97 36.86 12.68 -15.01
C PHE A 97 35.36 12.70 -15.28
#